data_AF-A0A522BW32-F1
#
_entry.id   AF-A0A522BW32-F1
#
_cell.length_a   1.000
_cell.length_b   1.000
_cell.length_c   1.000
_cell.angle_alpha   90.00
_cell.angle_beta   90.00
_cell.angle_gamma   90.00
#
_symmetry.space_group_name_H-M   'P 1'
#
loop_
_entity.id
_entity.type
_entity.pdbx_description
1 polymer ?
#
loop_
_entity_poly.entity_id
_entity_poly.type
_entity_poly.pdbx_seq_one_letter_code
_entity_poly.pdbx_strand_id
1 'polypeptide(L)'
;KTLYTATENALTQDGPTAGLGHGSPSRILSFDIATGAAGAEYVYQVGPVVDTPDPAGGFVTNGLTDLLAVGDRQFIGIERSFSLGKDYEIRLYAIDARNATDVSGLDSLEGASFTAVTKTLLLNLGDLKNDDGSALVLDNIEGITLGPVVDGRQTIVLVADNNFAGNQFTQFVALSLVPEPATAGLWAAGLAGVFITARRKR
;
A
#
# COMPACT_ATOMS: atom_id res chain seq x y z
N LYS A 1 -4.20 -20.52 11.29
CA LYS A 1 -3.92 -19.06 11.26
C LYS A 1 -3.13 -18.82 9.99
N THR A 2 -3.39 -17.72 9.28
CA THR A 2 -2.73 -17.47 7.99
C THR A 2 -1.62 -16.45 8.16
N LEU A 3 -0.44 -16.77 7.66
CA LEU A 3 0.64 -15.81 7.42
C LEU A 3 0.52 -15.35 5.98
N TYR A 4 0.64 -14.05 5.75
CA TYR A 4 0.76 -13.49 4.40
C TYR A 4 2.16 -12.92 4.21
N THR A 5 2.65 -13.01 2.99
CA THR A 5 3.86 -12.34 2.51
C THR A 5 3.60 -11.87 1.09
N ALA A 6 4.49 -11.07 0.53
CA ALA A 6 4.42 -10.70 -0.87
C ALA A 6 5.82 -10.60 -1.50
N THR A 7 5.89 -10.79 -2.80
CA THR A 7 7.07 -10.38 -3.56
C THR A 7 7.06 -8.87 -3.76
N GLU A 8 8.22 -8.23 -3.78
CA GLU A 8 8.27 -6.77 -4.00
C GLU A 8 7.78 -6.38 -5.40
N ASN A 9 8.12 -7.21 -6.38
CA ASN A 9 7.80 -7.06 -7.81
C ASN A 9 7.47 -8.45 -8.40
N ALA A 10 7.34 -8.53 -9.73
CA ALA A 10 7.22 -9.78 -10.46
C ALA A 10 8.32 -10.78 -10.13
N LEU A 11 7.92 -12.05 -10.07
CA LEU A 11 8.85 -13.16 -10.25
C LEU A 11 9.41 -13.11 -11.67
N THR A 12 10.59 -13.67 -11.88
CA THR A 12 11.28 -13.64 -13.20
C THR A 12 10.41 -14.16 -14.34
N GLN A 13 9.56 -15.16 -14.08
CA GLN A 13 8.66 -15.74 -15.08
C GLN A 13 7.33 -14.99 -15.24
N ASP A 14 7.02 -14.02 -14.37
CA ASP A 14 5.78 -13.23 -14.43
C ASP A 14 5.96 -11.90 -15.17
N GLY A 15 7.20 -11.40 -15.26
CA GLY A 15 7.52 -10.19 -15.99
C GLY A 15 8.68 -9.40 -15.38
N PRO A 16 8.94 -8.19 -15.90
CA PRO A 16 9.97 -7.30 -15.36
C PRO A 16 9.56 -6.67 -14.03
N THR A 17 10.55 -6.16 -13.29
CA THR A 17 10.32 -5.23 -12.17
C THR A 17 9.73 -3.91 -12.66
N ALA A 18 9.10 -3.14 -11.78
CA ALA A 18 8.53 -1.85 -12.15
C ALA A 18 9.63 -0.89 -12.64
N GLY A 19 9.28 -0.07 -13.62
CA GLY A 19 10.20 0.89 -14.22
C GLY A 19 9.48 2.15 -14.68
N LEU A 20 10.19 2.98 -15.44
CA LEU A 20 9.58 4.18 -16.02
C LEU A 20 8.48 3.77 -17.01
N GLY A 21 7.27 4.26 -16.76
CA GLY A 21 6.11 4.03 -17.65
C GLY A 21 5.48 2.64 -17.61
N HIS A 22 5.97 1.71 -16.77
CA HIS A 22 5.36 0.39 -16.60
C HIS A 22 5.42 -0.11 -15.15
N GLY A 23 4.35 -0.73 -14.69
CA GLY A 23 4.26 -1.39 -13.38
C GLY A 23 4.78 -2.83 -13.42
N SER A 24 4.53 -3.57 -12.33
CA SER A 24 4.98 -4.97 -12.20
C SER A 24 3.98 -5.82 -11.39
N PRO A 25 3.68 -7.06 -11.83
CA PRO A 25 2.79 -7.96 -11.09
C PRO A 25 3.51 -8.64 -9.91
N SER A 26 3.33 -8.15 -8.70
CA SER A 26 3.70 -8.85 -7.46
C SER A 26 2.70 -9.96 -7.10
N ARG A 27 3.15 -10.97 -6.35
CA ARG A 27 2.30 -12.01 -5.76
C ARG A 27 2.20 -11.83 -4.25
N ILE A 28 0.98 -11.75 -3.72
CA ILE A 28 0.69 -11.92 -2.29
C ILE A 28 0.47 -13.40 -2.04
N LEU A 29 1.28 -14.03 -1.18
CA LEU A 29 1.24 -15.45 -0.87
C LEU A 29 0.68 -15.67 0.53
N SER A 30 -0.06 -16.76 0.71
CA SER A 30 -0.57 -17.18 2.01
C SER A 30 0.05 -18.51 2.46
N PHE A 31 0.24 -18.67 3.77
CA PHE A 31 0.75 -19.89 4.38
C PHE A 31 -0.09 -20.23 5.62
N ASP A 32 -0.38 -21.51 5.82
CA ASP A 32 -0.91 -21.96 7.11
C ASP A 32 0.23 -22.02 8.14
N ILE A 33 0.09 -21.25 9.22
CA ILE A 33 1.12 -21.13 10.26
C ILE A 33 1.36 -22.44 11.00
N ALA A 34 0.35 -23.28 11.16
CA ALA A 34 0.48 -24.51 11.94
C ALA A 34 1.29 -25.59 11.20
N THR A 35 1.15 -25.64 9.87
CA THR A 35 1.73 -26.67 9.01
C THR A 35 2.88 -26.17 8.14
N GLY A 36 2.99 -24.86 7.94
CA GLY A 36 3.89 -24.26 6.95
C GLY A 36 3.45 -24.47 5.49
N ALA A 37 2.27 -25.05 5.26
CA ALA A 37 1.77 -25.34 3.93
C ALA A 37 1.45 -24.03 3.18
N ALA A 38 1.88 -23.95 1.93
CA ALA A 38 1.49 -22.88 1.03
C ALA A 38 -0.02 -22.94 0.73
N GLY A 39 -0.63 -21.77 0.67
CA GLY A 39 -2.04 -21.56 0.34
C GLY A 39 -2.21 -20.82 -0.98
N ALA A 40 -3.24 -19.98 -1.03
CA ALA A 40 -3.56 -19.16 -2.20
C ALA A 40 -2.51 -18.08 -2.47
N GLU A 41 -2.41 -17.69 -3.74
CA GLU A 41 -1.64 -16.53 -4.20
C GLU A 41 -2.54 -15.53 -4.93
N TYR A 42 -2.32 -14.23 -4.74
CA TYR A 42 -3.11 -13.17 -5.36
C TYR A 42 -2.21 -12.15 -6.04
N VAL A 43 -2.59 -11.72 -7.24
CA VAL A 43 -1.78 -10.76 -8.01
C VAL A 43 -2.03 -9.32 -7.54
N TYR A 44 -0.97 -8.67 -7.06
CA TYR A 44 -0.91 -7.24 -6.75
C TYR A 44 -0.16 -6.50 -7.86
N GLN A 45 -0.75 -5.44 -8.42
CA GLN A 45 -0.11 -4.66 -9.48
C GLN A 45 0.64 -3.46 -8.86
N VAL A 46 1.97 -3.54 -8.81
CA VAL A 46 2.85 -2.42 -8.41
C VAL A 46 2.79 -1.32 -9.47
N GLY A 47 2.72 -0.06 -9.05
CA GLY A 47 2.73 1.08 -9.97
C GLY A 47 4.07 1.27 -10.68
N PRO A 48 4.13 2.08 -11.75
CA PRO A 48 5.40 2.47 -12.35
C PRO A 48 6.26 3.29 -11.38
N VAL A 49 7.56 3.39 -11.67
CA VAL A 49 8.44 4.39 -11.05
C VAL A 49 7.89 5.77 -11.35
N VAL A 50 7.88 6.64 -10.34
CA VAL A 50 7.21 7.94 -10.46
C VAL A 50 8.10 9.02 -11.04
N ASP A 51 9.31 9.18 -10.51
CA ASP A 51 10.22 10.22 -10.99
C ASP A 51 11.25 9.69 -11.98
N THR A 52 11.56 10.51 -12.98
CA THR A 52 12.71 10.24 -13.87
C THR A 52 14.01 10.51 -13.09
N PRO A 53 15.01 9.61 -13.14
CA PRO A 53 16.27 9.80 -12.42
C PRO A 53 17.09 10.97 -13.01
N ASP A 54 17.90 11.59 -12.17
CA ASP A 54 18.84 12.65 -12.53
C ASP A 54 20.23 12.33 -11.95
N PRO A 55 21.24 12.00 -12.78
CA PRO A 55 21.25 12.06 -14.24
C PRO A 55 20.44 10.95 -14.92
N ALA A 56 20.10 11.17 -16.19
CA ALA A 56 19.39 10.20 -17.02
C ALA A 56 20.14 8.86 -17.09
N GLY A 57 19.40 7.75 -17.04
CA GLY A 57 19.96 6.40 -16.96
C GLY A 57 20.35 5.95 -15.55
N GLY A 58 20.12 6.79 -14.53
CA GLY A 58 20.31 6.42 -13.14
C GLY A 58 19.38 5.29 -12.67
N PHE A 59 19.72 4.70 -11.51
CA PHE A 59 18.93 3.63 -10.89
C PHE A 59 17.51 4.11 -10.55
N VAL A 60 16.54 3.22 -10.77
CA VAL A 60 15.13 3.42 -10.44
C VAL A 60 14.53 2.14 -9.90
N THR A 61 13.57 2.27 -8.99
CA THR A 61 12.76 1.14 -8.51
C THR A 61 11.42 1.64 -7.97
N ASN A 62 10.39 0.80 -8.08
CA ASN A 62 9.18 0.88 -7.28
C ASN A 62 8.78 -0.54 -6.90
N GLY A 63 8.18 -0.72 -5.73
CA GLY A 63 7.94 -2.04 -5.18
C GLY A 63 6.93 -2.04 -4.05
N LEU A 64 6.24 -3.16 -3.86
CA LEU A 64 5.47 -3.44 -2.65
C LEU A 64 6.47 -3.82 -1.54
N THR A 65 6.91 -2.84 -0.75
CA THR A 65 8.03 -3.04 0.18
C THR A 65 7.63 -3.72 1.48
N ASP A 66 6.39 -3.53 1.93
CA ASP A 66 5.83 -4.29 3.06
C ASP A 66 4.30 -4.33 2.99
N LEU A 67 3.70 -5.29 3.71
CA LEU A 67 2.29 -5.61 3.71
C LEU A 67 1.79 -5.96 5.11
N LEU A 68 0.88 -5.15 5.65
CA LEU A 68 0.19 -5.43 6.92
C LEU A 68 -1.18 -6.05 6.66
N ALA A 69 -1.39 -7.29 7.11
CA ALA A 69 -2.73 -7.89 7.13
C ALA A 69 -3.63 -7.22 8.17
N VAL A 70 -4.78 -6.70 7.73
CA VAL A 70 -5.77 -5.99 8.57
C VAL A 70 -7.14 -6.69 8.60
N GLY A 71 -7.30 -7.78 7.84
CA GLY A 71 -8.52 -8.58 7.80
C GLY A 71 -8.35 -9.86 6.97
N ASP A 72 -9.44 -10.54 6.69
CA ASP A 72 -9.43 -11.68 5.75
C ASP A 72 -9.10 -11.19 4.34
N ARG A 73 -7.89 -11.47 3.86
CA ARG A 73 -7.38 -11.06 2.54
C ARG A 73 -7.48 -9.55 2.29
N GLN A 74 -7.35 -8.78 3.37
CA GLN A 74 -7.35 -7.33 3.33
C GLN A 74 -6.07 -6.82 3.98
N PHE A 75 -5.44 -5.85 3.35
CA PHE A 75 -4.11 -5.39 3.74
C PHE A 75 -3.96 -3.87 3.63
N ILE A 76 -2.96 -3.35 4.33
CA ILE A 76 -2.35 -2.06 4.04
C ILE A 76 -0.95 -2.35 3.49
N GLY A 77 -0.69 -1.97 2.25
CA GLY A 77 0.61 -2.13 1.60
C GLY A 77 1.36 -0.82 1.45
N ILE A 78 2.69 -0.89 1.49
CA ILE A 78 3.58 0.23 1.18
C ILE A 78 4.07 0.06 -0.27
N GLU A 79 3.82 1.04 -1.14
CA GLU A 79 4.63 1.20 -2.35
C GLU A 79 5.66 2.29 -2.15
N ARG A 80 6.92 1.98 -2.41
CA ARG A 80 8.03 2.93 -2.32
C ARG A 80 8.73 3.03 -3.67
N SER A 81 8.60 4.18 -4.30
CA SER A 81 9.35 4.54 -5.50
C SER A 81 10.62 5.29 -5.11
N PHE A 82 11.72 4.98 -5.78
CA PHE A 82 12.99 5.68 -5.68
C PHE A 82 13.61 5.86 -7.06
N SER A 83 14.15 7.05 -7.31
CA SER A 83 14.94 7.36 -8.48
C SER A 83 16.19 8.12 -8.06
N LEU A 84 17.35 7.76 -8.62
CA LEU A 84 18.60 8.43 -8.31
C LEU A 84 18.46 9.95 -8.53
N GLY A 85 18.88 10.74 -7.54
CA GLY A 85 18.80 12.20 -7.59
C GLY A 85 17.40 12.77 -7.32
N LYS A 86 16.47 11.97 -6.80
CA LYS A 86 15.11 12.35 -6.42
C LYS A 86 14.82 11.93 -4.98
N ASP A 87 13.77 12.52 -4.41
CA ASP A 87 13.26 12.13 -3.10
C ASP A 87 12.52 10.79 -3.21
N TYR A 88 12.35 10.11 -2.08
CA TYR A 88 11.49 8.94 -2.00
C TYR A 88 10.03 9.34 -2.19
N GLU A 89 9.29 8.52 -2.93
CA GLU A 89 7.85 8.65 -3.02
C GLU A 89 7.18 7.41 -2.44
N ILE A 90 6.47 7.59 -1.32
CA ILE A 90 5.92 6.48 -0.54
C ILE A 90 4.41 6.63 -0.43
N ARG A 91 3.69 5.59 -0.84
CA ARG A 91 2.23 5.54 -0.81
C ARG A 91 1.75 4.36 0.00
N LEU A 92 0.73 4.59 0.82
CA LEU A 92 -0.02 3.55 1.49
C LEU A 92 -1.26 3.20 0.68
N TYR A 93 -1.49 1.91 0.48
CA TYR A 93 -2.64 1.40 -0.25
C TYR A 93 -3.46 0.45 0.63
N ALA A 94 -4.79 0.61 0.61
CA ALA A 94 -5.71 -0.44 1.01
C ALA A 94 -5.79 -1.46 -0.12
N ILE A 95 -5.64 -2.74 0.23
CA ILE A 95 -5.58 -3.84 -0.71
C ILE A 95 -6.66 -4.85 -0.32
N ASP A 96 -7.49 -5.23 -1.28
CA ASP A 96 -8.57 -6.20 -1.10
C ASP A 96 -8.47 -7.32 -2.13
N ALA A 97 -8.10 -8.52 -1.64
CA ALA A 97 -7.93 -9.71 -2.45
C ALA A 97 -9.14 -10.67 -2.35
N ARG A 98 -10.25 -10.29 -1.70
CA ARG A 98 -11.40 -11.18 -1.48
C ARG A 98 -12.09 -11.61 -2.79
N ASN A 99 -11.98 -10.78 -3.83
CA ASN A 99 -12.51 -11.05 -5.17
C ASN A 99 -11.41 -11.37 -6.20
N ALA A 100 -10.15 -11.49 -5.76
CA ALA A 100 -9.03 -11.80 -6.64
C ALA A 100 -9.02 -13.29 -7.00
N THR A 101 -8.50 -13.62 -8.19
CA THR A 101 -8.26 -15.00 -8.60
C THR A 101 -7.10 -15.58 -7.79
N ASP A 102 -7.26 -16.80 -7.29
CA ASP A 102 -6.15 -17.58 -6.74
C ASP A 102 -5.28 -18.08 -7.89
N VAL A 103 -4.03 -17.59 -7.94
CA VAL A 103 -3.04 -17.92 -8.98
C VAL A 103 -1.97 -18.91 -8.51
N SER A 104 -2.13 -19.53 -7.34
CA SER A 104 -1.16 -20.49 -6.79
C SER A 104 -0.88 -21.70 -7.70
N GLY A 105 -1.84 -22.05 -8.57
CA GLY A 105 -1.68 -23.11 -9.58
C GLY A 105 -1.02 -22.67 -10.89
N LEU A 106 -0.59 -21.41 -11.00
CA LEU A 106 0.02 -20.86 -12.21
C LEU A 106 1.53 -20.69 -12.03
N ASP A 107 2.30 -21.43 -12.81
CA ASP A 107 3.76 -21.29 -12.86
C ASP A 107 4.18 -19.89 -13.31
N SER A 108 3.43 -19.29 -14.24
CA SER A 108 3.64 -17.95 -14.79
C SER A 108 2.32 -17.20 -14.97
N LEU A 109 2.35 -15.89 -14.76
CA LEU A 109 1.25 -14.97 -15.07
C LEU A 109 1.21 -14.56 -16.55
N GLU A 110 2.26 -14.85 -17.34
CA GLU A 110 2.34 -14.47 -18.75
C GLU A 110 1.24 -15.18 -19.57
N GLY A 111 0.41 -14.39 -20.25
CA GLY A 111 -0.71 -14.89 -21.05
C GLY A 111 -1.88 -15.48 -20.23
N ALA A 112 -1.78 -15.52 -18.90
CA ALA A 112 -2.85 -15.99 -18.03
C ALA A 112 -3.97 -14.95 -17.90
N SER A 113 -5.20 -15.43 -17.72
CA SER A 113 -6.35 -14.58 -17.39
C SER A 113 -6.65 -14.71 -15.90
N PHE A 114 -6.59 -13.60 -15.17
CA PHE A 114 -6.87 -13.54 -13.74
C PHE A 114 -7.46 -12.19 -13.37
N THR A 115 -8.13 -12.13 -12.23
CA THR A 115 -8.55 -10.87 -11.58
C THR A 115 -7.53 -10.53 -10.49
N ALA A 116 -6.82 -9.41 -10.67
CA ALA A 116 -5.92 -8.88 -9.65
C ALA A 116 -6.69 -8.35 -8.43
N VAL A 117 -5.97 -8.12 -7.33
CA VAL A 117 -6.53 -7.48 -6.14
C VAL A 117 -7.05 -6.07 -6.44
N THR A 118 -8.02 -5.61 -5.67
CA THR A 118 -8.43 -4.19 -5.70
C THR A 118 -7.45 -3.37 -4.87
N LYS A 119 -6.96 -2.27 -5.44
CA LYS A 119 -6.00 -1.35 -4.81
C LYS A 119 -6.60 0.05 -4.69
N THR A 120 -6.56 0.66 -3.51
CA THR A 120 -7.07 2.01 -3.24
C THR A 120 -6.03 2.83 -2.48
N LEU A 121 -5.65 3.99 -3.01
CA LEU A 121 -4.70 4.90 -2.35
C LEU A 121 -5.31 5.42 -1.04
N LEU A 122 -4.58 5.25 0.06
CA LEU A 122 -4.95 5.80 1.38
C LEU A 122 -4.22 7.11 1.66
N LEU A 123 -2.92 7.15 1.40
CA LEU A 123 -2.07 8.29 1.72
C LEU A 123 -0.83 8.30 0.82
N ASN A 124 -0.47 9.47 0.31
CA ASN A 124 0.89 9.75 -0.15
C ASN A 124 1.64 10.43 1.00
N LEU A 125 2.74 9.84 1.46
CA LEU A 125 3.50 10.40 2.58
C LEU A 125 4.15 11.75 2.24
N GLY A 126 4.37 12.05 0.95
CA GLY A 126 4.86 13.37 0.51
C GLY A 126 3.89 14.52 0.79
N ASP A 127 2.62 14.21 1.05
CA ASP A 127 1.61 15.19 1.45
C ASP A 127 1.73 15.59 2.93
N LEU A 128 2.46 14.81 3.74
CA LEU A 128 2.64 15.09 5.16
C LEU A 128 3.56 16.29 5.37
N LYS A 129 3.24 17.08 6.39
CA LYS A 129 3.99 18.27 6.82
C LYS A 129 4.37 18.16 8.28
N ASN A 130 5.51 18.74 8.63
CA ASN A 130 5.87 18.99 10.03
C ASN A 130 4.99 20.14 10.60
N ASP A 131 5.03 20.33 11.92
CA ASP A 131 4.26 21.38 12.60
C ASP A 131 4.60 22.79 12.13
N ASP A 132 5.82 23.01 11.62
CA ASP A 132 6.26 24.28 11.04
C ASP A 132 5.84 24.48 9.57
N GLY A 133 5.10 23.51 8.99
CA GLY A 133 4.61 23.53 7.61
C GLY A 133 5.62 23.05 6.57
N SER A 134 6.84 22.70 6.95
CA SER A 134 7.82 22.09 6.04
C SER A 134 7.39 20.69 5.61
N ALA A 135 7.85 20.24 4.44
CA ALA A 135 7.60 18.87 3.99
C ALA A 135 8.25 17.86 4.95
N LEU A 136 7.55 16.77 5.24
CA LEU A 136 8.17 15.64 5.93
C LEU A 136 9.23 15.03 5.00
N VAL A 137 10.49 15.07 5.41
CA VAL A 137 11.56 14.38 4.68
C VAL A 137 11.37 12.88 4.86
N LEU A 138 11.36 12.14 3.76
CA LEU A 138 11.14 10.70 3.74
C LEU A 138 12.45 9.97 3.44
N ASP A 139 12.65 8.83 4.08
CA ASP A 139 13.70 7.88 3.75
C ASP A 139 13.10 6.53 3.30
N ASN A 140 13.92 5.50 3.22
CA ASN A 140 13.63 4.15 2.73
C ASN A 140 12.62 3.37 3.60
N ILE A 141 11.37 3.83 3.69
CA ILE A 141 10.32 3.18 4.48
C ILE A 141 9.96 1.81 3.87
N GLU A 142 10.22 0.77 4.64
CA GLU A 142 10.11 -0.65 4.22
C GLU A 142 9.53 -1.54 5.32
N GLY A 143 8.95 -0.94 6.35
CA GLY A 143 8.26 -1.67 7.39
C GLY A 143 6.96 -1.01 7.79
N ILE A 144 5.92 -1.81 8.04
CA ILE A 144 4.64 -1.41 8.62
C ILE A 144 4.18 -2.41 9.69
N THR A 145 3.65 -1.90 10.80
CA THR A 145 3.01 -2.72 11.82
C THR A 145 1.87 -1.99 12.51
N LEU A 146 1.04 -2.73 13.24
CA LEU A 146 0.09 -2.13 14.16
C LEU A 146 0.84 -1.57 15.37
N GLY A 147 0.56 -0.32 15.72
CA GLY A 147 1.00 0.28 16.97
C GLY A 147 -0.04 0.11 18.09
N PRO A 148 0.18 0.75 19.25
CA PRO A 148 -0.83 0.80 20.30
C PRO A 148 -2.07 1.59 19.87
N VAL A 149 -3.18 1.38 20.59
CA VAL A 149 -4.34 2.26 20.46
C VAL A 149 -4.04 3.57 21.18
N VAL A 150 -4.12 4.70 20.47
CA VAL A 150 -3.89 6.05 21.01
C VAL A 150 -5.16 6.86 20.81
N ASP A 151 -5.67 7.46 21.89
CA ASP A 151 -6.92 8.24 21.88
C ASP A 151 -8.11 7.49 21.25
N GLY A 152 -8.19 6.18 21.52
CA GLY A 152 -9.25 5.30 21.00
C GLY A 152 -9.10 4.91 19.53
N ARG A 153 -7.99 5.26 18.87
CA ARG A 153 -7.72 4.93 17.47
C ARG A 153 -6.58 3.94 17.35
N GLN A 154 -6.77 2.92 16.52
CA GLN A 154 -5.69 2.00 16.16
C GLN A 154 -4.62 2.79 15.40
N THR A 155 -3.36 2.68 15.80
CA THR A 155 -2.24 3.28 15.05
C THR A 155 -1.58 2.25 14.13
N ILE A 156 -0.96 2.73 13.06
CA ILE A 156 0.07 2.03 12.32
C ILE A 156 1.40 2.75 12.54
N VAL A 157 2.47 1.98 12.57
CA VAL A 157 3.84 2.48 12.65
C VAL A 157 4.58 2.04 11.40
N LEU A 158 5.13 3.02 10.69
CA LEU A 158 6.01 2.82 9.55
C LEU A 158 7.46 2.99 10.00
N VAL A 159 8.38 2.26 9.38
CA VAL A 159 9.81 2.34 9.71
C VAL A 159 10.69 2.33 8.47
N ALA A 160 11.75 3.14 8.51
CA ALA A 160 12.94 3.03 7.68
C ALA A 160 14.15 2.77 8.59
N ASP A 161 15.05 1.90 8.17
CA ASP A 161 16.40 1.88 8.73
C ASP A 161 17.29 2.88 7.97
N ASN A 162 18.57 2.94 8.33
CA ASN A 162 19.53 3.80 7.62
C ASN A 162 20.43 3.03 6.64
N ASN A 163 20.16 1.75 6.37
CA ASN A 163 21.05 0.81 5.65
C ASN A 163 22.55 0.92 5.99
N PHE A 164 22.90 1.31 7.22
CA PHE A 164 24.29 1.63 7.62
C PHE A 164 24.99 2.70 6.75
N ALA A 165 24.23 3.56 6.08
CA ALA A 165 24.72 4.62 5.19
C ALA A 165 24.59 6.00 5.84
N GLY A 166 25.59 6.86 5.66
CA GLY A 166 25.63 8.20 6.27
C GLY A 166 24.67 9.22 5.64
N ASN A 167 24.09 8.88 4.50
CA ASN A 167 23.11 9.69 3.76
C ASN A 167 21.67 9.18 3.92
N GLN A 168 21.44 8.21 4.81
CA GLN A 168 20.13 7.72 5.17
C GLN A 168 19.95 7.79 6.69
N PHE A 169 18.70 7.82 7.15
CA PHE A 169 18.36 7.96 8.56
C PHE A 169 17.27 6.99 8.99
N THR A 170 17.38 6.49 10.22
CA THR A 170 16.31 5.71 10.84
C THR A 170 15.11 6.62 11.07
N GLN A 171 13.94 6.22 10.57
CA GLN A 171 12.71 6.98 10.64
C GLN A 171 11.59 6.12 11.21
N PHE A 172 10.76 6.71 12.07
CA PHE A 172 9.48 6.13 12.48
C PHE A 172 8.37 7.15 12.19
N VAL A 173 7.32 6.70 11.51
CA VAL A 173 6.11 7.50 11.26
C VAL A 173 4.91 6.78 11.86
N ALA A 174 4.26 7.39 12.84
CA ALA A 174 3.06 6.84 13.47
C ALA A 174 1.81 7.56 12.95
N LEU A 175 0.84 6.82 12.44
CA LEU A 175 -0.42 7.35 11.90
C LEU A 175 -1.60 6.68 12.60
N SER A 176 -2.63 7.45 12.92
CA SER A 176 -3.88 6.90 13.45
C SER A 176 -4.81 6.51 12.31
N LEU A 177 -5.28 5.27 12.31
CA LEU A 177 -6.33 4.81 11.40
C LEU A 177 -7.64 5.48 11.77
N VAL A 178 -8.23 6.17 10.81
CA VAL A 178 -9.56 6.75 10.94
C VAL A 178 -10.51 5.84 10.15
N PRO A 179 -11.53 5.23 10.79
CA PRO A 179 -12.55 4.51 10.05
C PRO A 179 -13.15 5.43 9.00
N GLU A 180 -13.39 4.91 7.80
CA GLU A 180 -14.19 5.64 6.82
C GLU A 180 -15.49 6.05 7.52
N PRO A 181 -15.91 7.33 7.46
CA PRO A 181 -17.20 7.71 7.99
C PRO A 181 -18.23 6.82 7.30
N ALA A 182 -18.83 5.90 8.05
CA ALA A 182 -19.73 4.88 7.51
C ALA A 182 -20.66 5.57 6.51
N THR A 183 -20.56 5.20 5.24
CA THR A 183 -21.23 5.90 4.13
C THR A 183 -22.74 6.02 4.41
N ALA A 184 -23.31 5.13 5.24
CA ALA A 184 -24.65 5.21 5.81
C ALA A 184 -24.97 6.53 6.55
N GLY A 185 -24.03 7.13 7.29
CA GLY A 185 -24.21 8.41 8.00
C GLY A 185 -24.26 9.61 7.06
N LEU A 186 -23.49 9.57 5.96
CA LEU A 186 -23.48 10.61 4.92
C LEU A 186 -24.78 10.58 4.09
N TRP A 187 -25.32 9.38 3.79
CA TRP A 187 -26.64 9.23 3.16
C TRP A 187 -27.80 9.67 4.07
N ALA A 188 -27.73 9.38 5.38
CA ALA A 188 -28.76 9.78 6.34
C ALA A 188 -28.82 11.31 6.52
N ALA A 189 -27.67 11.99 6.55
CA ALA A 189 -27.61 13.45 6.58
C ALA A 189 -28.10 14.09 5.26
N GLY A 190 -27.75 13.49 4.11
CA GLY A 190 -28.21 13.93 2.79
C GLY A 190 -29.72 13.83 2.60
N LEU A 191 -30.34 12.72 3.04
CA LEU A 191 -31.79 12.53 2.95
C LEU A 191 -32.56 13.41 3.95
N ALA A 192 -32.06 13.60 5.17
CA ALA A 192 -32.69 14.49 6.15
C ALA A 192 -32.72 15.96 5.69
N GLY A 193 -31.68 16.43 4.99
CA GLY A 193 -31.62 17.78 4.41
C GLY A 193 -32.66 18.06 3.32
N VAL A 194 -33.03 17.03 2.54
CA VAL A 194 -34.04 17.14 1.47
C VAL A 194 -35.46 17.17 2.05
N PHE A 195 -35.74 16.47 3.14
CA PHE A 195 -37.09 16.47 3.75
C PHE A 195 -37.37 17.69 4.65
N ILE A 196 -36.35 18.32 5.23
CA ILE A 196 -36.54 19.54 6.04
C ILE A 196 -36.83 20.77 5.15
N THR A 197 -36.25 20.82 3.95
CA THR A 197 -36.50 21.91 2.99
C THR A 197 -37.86 21.80 2.28
N ALA A 198 -38.38 20.58 2.10
CA ALA A 198 -39.70 20.35 1.49
C ALA A 198 -40.89 20.69 2.42
N ARG A 199 -40.72 20.70 3.75
CA ARG A 199 -41.79 21.01 4.72
C ARG A 199 -41.97 22.50 5.04
N ARG A 200 -41.06 23.38 4.60
CA ARG A 200 -41.16 24.84 4.85
C ARG A 200 -41.89 25.63 3.76
N LYS A 201 -42.42 24.97 2.73
CA LYS A 201 -43.26 25.58 1.68
C LYS A 201 -44.63 24.91 1.60
N ARG A 202 -45.45 25.09 2.64
CA ARG A 202 -46.92 25.04 2.57
C ARG A 202 -47.49 25.99 3.61
#